data_AF-A0AAV4JRU5-F1
#
_entry.id   AF-A0AAV4JRU5-F1
#
_cell.length_a   1.000
_cell.length_b   1.000
_cell.length_c   1.000
_cell.angle_alpha   90.00
_cell.angle_beta   90.00
_cell.angle_gamma   90.00
#
_symmetry.space_group_name_H-M   'P 1'
#
loop_
_entity.id
_entity.type
_entity.pdbx_description
1 polymer ?
#
loop_
_entity_poly.entity_id
_entity_poly.type
_entity_poly.pdbx_seq_one_letter_code
_entity_poly.pdbx_strand_id
1 'polypeptide(L)'
;MCDSSHTSKPTSYFIMKCADMDSLQQCIKTNEWACRKRNKQPHPFDLLVSSHERGCVILIFSVNGQHGWHGFCQSCFEMKPSEKSTIETNKGFPKDLNMSSNVPLGVKSECTGNASEDEGNVWYRFPVQWIVHYQNFNAYSCLDFKCTENLLLPDGSPVNKARNWQELSNDVGNKLCALLKNHHTHLLTKEQEQQALKKPESFFKSDQGISISKERETWQTVITKITKDLGKVHLACPFGSQRYNCNVPESDLDIFIVYQAKTTSMLGLDPPQQTIKNSHHEEVDYSVLELQRYCELLVKGDAKCVETLFLSETPIIVTGSSEWRELCSLRNLLLTRQCLEKYMKEINGTTGLKQFQRWRDVNPNTEELTSKLAKLGYIVLRLLQNARDMAKSNEMVVFRKESSLEKDELMTVRRGDFTYSKFMEVVDRYLQEIERHKEQLIEGTQEAKYKIQDWLIECRIQDLKLNPKAPGS
;
A
#
# COMPACT_ATOMS: atom_id res chain seq x y z
N MET A 1 -35.65 19.01 35.24
CA MET A 1 -35.34 18.82 33.81
C MET A 1 -34.70 20.11 33.33
N CYS A 2 -33.36 20.18 33.35
CA CYS A 2 -32.61 21.34 32.86
C CYS A 2 -32.06 20.97 31.49
N ASP A 3 -32.52 21.69 30.47
CA ASP A 3 -32.04 21.61 29.10
C ASP A 3 -30.59 22.11 29.05
N SER A 4 -29.64 21.19 28.87
CA SER A 4 -28.25 21.55 28.58
C SER A 4 -28.13 21.89 27.10
N SER A 5 -28.55 23.10 26.73
CA SER A 5 -28.33 23.64 25.40
C SER A 5 -26.83 23.86 25.18
N HIS A 6 -26.17 22.88 24.55
CA HIS A 6 -24.82 23.06 24.02
C HIS A 6 -24.87 24.17 22.96
N THR A 7 -24.50 25.39 23.35
CA THR A 7 -24.30 26.49 22.42
C THR A 7 -23.10 26.15 21.55
N SER A 8 -23.36 25.69 20.31
CA SER A 8 -22.30 25.47 19.33
C SER A 8 -21.51 26.77 19.15
N LYS A 9 -20.19 26.70 19.29
CA LYS A 9 -19.32 27.85 19.03
C LYS A 9 -19.62 28.43 17.64
N PRO A 10 -19.64 29.76 17.49
CA PRO A 10 -19.90 30.37 16.18
C PRO A 10 -18.83 29.91 15.19
N THR A 11 -19.21 29.75 13.92
CA THR A 11 -18.28 29.35 12.85
C THR A 11 -18.11 30.52 11.88
N SER A 12 -16.89 30.76 11.41
CA SER A 12 -16.57 31.76 10.39
C SER A 12 -16.04 31.06 9.16
N TYR A 13 -16.42 31.51 7.96
CA TYR A 13 -16.08 30.84 6.70
C TYR A 13 -15.32 31.81 5.80
N PHE A 14 -14.17 31.39 5.26
CA PHE A 14 -13.34 32.24 4.40
C PHE A 14 -13.01 31.54 3.08
N ILE A 15 -13.05 32.31 1.98
CA ILE A 15 -12.65 31.82 0.66
C ILE A 15 -11.15 31.94 0.45
N MET A 16 -10.48 30.82 0.18
CA MET A 16 -9.07 30.73 -0.19
C MET A 16 -8.93 30.57 -1.70
N LYS A 17 -8.28 31.52 -2.36
CA LYS A 17 -7.92 31.42 -3.79
C LYS A 17 -6.46 31.01 -3.93
N CYS A 18 -6.23 29.81 -4.43
CA CYS A 18 -4.90 29.28 -4.75
C CYS A 18 -4.45 29.77 -6.12
N ALA A 19 -3.17 30.09 -6.27
CA ALA A 19 -2.60 30.46 -7.57
C ALA A 19 -2.61 29.27 -8.54
N ASP A 20 -2.26 28.09 -8.04
CA ASP A 20 -2.07 26.85 -8.80
C ASP A 20 -2.45 25.62 -7.96
N MET A 21 -2.47 24.46 -8.62
CA MET A 21 -2.79 23.17 -7.99
C MET A 21 -1.69 22.70 -7.04
N ASP A 22 -0.43 22.99 -7.35
CA ASP A 22 0.73 22.58 -6.55
C ASP A 22 0.66 23.18 -5.14
N SER A 23 0.26 24.45 -5.03
CA SER A 23 0.01 25.12 -3.74
C SER A 23 -1.05 24.42 -2.90
N LEU A 24 -2.14 23.97 -3.54
CA LEU A 24 -3.22 23.25 -2.87
C LEU A 24 -2.75 21.85 -2.43
N GLN A 25 -2.04 21.12 -3.30
CA GLN A 25 -1.51 19.79 -3.00
C GLN A 25 -0.48 19.84 -1.87
N GLN A 26 0.37 20.86 -1.86
CA GLN A 26 1.32 21.08 -0.77
C GLN A 26 0.57 21.30 0.55
N CYS A 27 -0.49 22.12 0.56
CA CYS A 27 -1.33 22.35 1.74
C CYS A 27 -1.99 21.05 2.26
N ILE A 28 -2.51 20.21 1.37
CA ILE A 28 -3.10 18.91 1.72
C ILE A 28 -2.04 17.97 2.29
N LYS A 29 -0.85 17.94 1.68
CA LYS A 29 0.25 17.07 2.10
C LYS A 29 0.83 17.48 3.46
N THR A 30 0.98 18.77 3.72
CA THR A 30 1.61 19.27 4.95
C THR A 30 0.62 19.58 6.07
N ASN A 31 -0.68 19.63 5.79
CA ASN A 31 -1.70 20.14 6.73
C ASN A 31 -1.37 21.57 7.21
N GLU A 32 -0.77 22.37 6.35
CA GLU A 32 -0.41 23.77 6.62
C GLU A 32 -0.83 24.66 5.47
N TRP A 33 -1.52 25.77 5.78
CA TRP A 33 -1.76 26.83 4.80
C TRP A 33 -0.94 28.07 5.17
N ALA A 34 -0.59 28.87 4.17
CA ALA A 34 0.30 30.02 4.36
C ALA A 34 -0.16 31.25 3.60
N CYS A 35 0.14 32.42 4.17
CA CYS A 35 -0.05 33.70 3.50
C CYS A 35 1.20 34.58 3.63
N ARG A 36 1.51 35.34 2.58
CA ARG A 36 2.58 36.36 2.62
C ARG A 36 2.14 37.56 3.44
N LYS A 37 3.11 38.21 4.09
CA LYS A 37 2.92 39.53 4.73
C LYS A 37 2.37 40.52 3.70
N ARG A 38 1.34 41.28 4.09
CA ARG A 38 0.74 42.34 3.26
C ARG A 38 0.71 43.66 4.00
N ASN A 39 1.00 44.75 3.29
CA ASN A 39 0.98 46.10 3.86
C ASN A 39 -0.42 46.67 4.05
N LYS A 40 -1.44 46.12 3.37
CA LYS A 40 -2.83 46.56 3.47
C LYS A 40 -3.56 45.78 4.55
N GLN A 41 -4.13 46.49 5.52
CA GLN A 41 -5.04 45.93 6.52
C GLN A 41 -6.45 45.70 5.94
N PRO A 42 -7.24 44.76 6.50
CA PRO A 42 -6.84 43.81 7.55
C PRO A 42 -5.94 42.69 7.00
N HIS A 43 -4.93 42.30 7.79
CA HIS A 43 -4.04 41.21 7.40
C HIS A 43 -4.78 39.87 7.51
N PRO A 44 -4.62 38.91 6.57
CA PRO A 44 -5.27 37.60 6.66
C PRO A 44 -5.02 36.87 7.97
N PHE A 45 -3.79 36.96 8.50
CA PHE A 45 -3.44 36.40 9.81
C PHE A 45 -4.33 36.96 10.92
N ASP A 46 -4.44 38.29 11.04
CA ASP A 46 -5.23 38.94 12.09
C ASP A 46 -6.72 38.59 11.97
N LEU A 47 -7.25 38.49 10.74
CA LEU A 47 -8.62 38.06 10.46
C LEU A 47 -8.89 36.64 10.96
N LEU A 48 -7.99 35.71 10.66
CA LEU A 48 -8.15 34.32 11.06
C LEU A 48 -7.99 34.14 12.57
N VAL A 49 -7.00 34.80 13.18
CA VAL A 49 -6.77 34.75 14.64
C VAL A 49 -7.97 35.30 15.39
N SER A 50 -8.43 36.51 15.05
CA SER A 50 -9.61 37.11 15.70
C SER A 50 -10.90 36.31 15.48
N SER A 51 -11.06 35.66 14.33
CA SER A 51 -12.20 34.79 14.08
C SER A 51 -12.11 33.47 14.86
N HIS A 52 -10.90 32.94 15.03
CA HIS A 52 -10.64 31.73 15.81
C HIS A 52 -10.86 31.94 17.31
N GLU A 53 -10.51 33.11 17.83
CA GLU A 53 -10.82 33.51 19.21
C GLU A 53 -12.33 33.50 19.49
N ARG A 54 -13.15 33.81 18.47
CA ARG A 54 -14.61 33.79 18.58
C ARG A 54 -15.19 32.38 18.44
N GLY A 55 -14.54 31.49 17.67
CA GLY A 55 -15.02 30.13 17.49
C GLY A 55 -14.31 29.35 16.37
N CYS A 56 -15.07 28.54 15.62
CA CYS A 56 -14.52 27.71 14.57
C CYS A 56 -14.23 28.53 13.31
N VAL A 57 -13.17 28.19 12.58
CA VAL A 57 -12.81 28.83 11.30
C VAL A 57 -12.68 27.78 10.22
N ILE A 58 -13.45 27.93 9.15
CA ILE A 58 -13.46 27.06 7.98
C ILE A 58 -12.89 27.81 6.78
N LEU A 59 -11.96 27.17 6.08
CA LEU A 59 -11.29 27.69 4.90
C LEU A 59 -11.74 26.88 3.68
N ILE A 60 -12.35 27.54 2.68
CA ILE A 60 -12.92 26.91 1.49
C ILE A 60 -12.05 27.24 0.28
N PHE A 61 -11.54 26.23 -0.40
CA PHE A 61 -10.49 26.39 -1.41
C PHE A 61 -11.02 26.37 -2.83
N SER A 62 -10.46 27.25 -3.66
CA SER A 62 -10.64 27.26 -5.11
C SER A 62 -9.32 27.62 -5.78
N VAL A 63 -8.95 26.88 -6.82
CA VAL A 63 -7.74 27.12 -7.61
C VAL A 63 -8.09 28.00 -8.82
N ASN A 64 -7.27 29.02 -9.05
CA ASN A 64 -7.46 29.92 -10.18
C ASN A 64 -7.41 29.15 -11.51
N GLY A 65 -8.33 29.48 -12.42
CA GLY A 65 -8.42 28.84 -13.75
C GLY A 65 -9.06 27.44 -13.79
N GLN A 66 -9.37 26.83 -12.63
CA GLN A 66 -10.00 25.50 -12.58
C GLN A 66 -11.54 25.55 -12.53
N HIS A 67 -12.13 26.75 -12.44
CA HIS A 67 -13.58 26.98 -12.47
C HIS A 67 -14.42 26.16 -11.46
N GLY A 68 -13.84 25.81 -10.32
CA GLY A 68 -14.53 25.03 -9.29
C GLY A 68 -13.95 25.16 -7.88
N TRP A 69 -14.63 24.52 -6.93
CA TRP A 69 -14.26 24.41 -5.52
C TRP A 69 -13.57 23.08 -5.25
N HIS A 70 -12.47 23.07 -4.50
CA HIS A 70 -11.56 21.92 -4.40
C HIS A 70 -11.61 21.19 -3.05
N GLY A 71 -12.31 21.76 -2.07
CA GLY A 71 -12.42 21.23 -0.73
C GLY A 71 -12.46 22.34 0.32
N PHE A 72 -12.51 21.92 1.58
CA PHE A 72 -12.42 22.82 2.72
C PHE A 72 -11.77 22.13 3.91
N CYS A 73 -11.15 22.94 4.76
CA CYS A 73 -10.50 22.52 5.99
C CYS A 73 -10.90 23.42 7.16
N GLN A 74 -10.67 22.93 8.37
CA GLN A 74 -10.80 23.71 9.60
C GLN A 74 -9.42 24.22 10.03
N SER A 75 -9.36 25.45 10.51
CA SER A 75 -8.13 26.01 11.08
C SER A 75 -7.88 25.49 12.49
N CYS A 76 -6.64 25.12 12.80
CA CYS A 76 -6.24 24.48 14.06
C CYS A 76 -5.25 25.33 14.87
N PHE A 77 -5.54 26.61 15.10
CA PHE A 77 -4.62 27.44 15.88
C PHE A 77 -4.48 26.90 17.31
N GLU A 78 -3.28 26.51 17.69
CA GLU A 78 -2.95 26.32 19.11
C GLU A 78 -2.83 27.70 19.74
N MET A 79 -3.83 28.11 20.52
CA MET A 79 -3.63 29.22 21.46
C MET A 79 -2.67 28.76 22.54
N LYS A 80 -1.36 29.00 22.35
CA LYS A 80 -0.45 29.00 23.50
C LYS A 80 -0.83 30.20 24.37
N PRO A 81 -1.21 30.02 25.64
CA PRO A 81 -1.42 31.13 26.55
C PRO A 81 -0.13 31.95 26.59
N SER A 82 -0.22 33.24 26.25
CA SER A 82 0.91 34.16 26.33
C SER A 82 1.32 34.30 27.79
N GLU A 83 2.41 33.65 28.19
CA GLU A 83 3.15 34.07 29.37
C GLU A 83 3.76 35.44 29.06
N LYS A 84 3.35 36.45 29.84
CA LYS A 84 3.94 37.78 29.80
C LYS A 84 5.41 37.68 30.23
N SER A 85 6.33 37.74 29.27
CA SER A 85 7.76 37.80 29.57
C SER A 85 8.12 39.20 30.08
N THR A 86 8.32 39.31 31.39
CA THR A 86 8.96 40.45 32.03
C THR A 86 10.43 40.49 31.57
N ILE A 87 10.84 41.59 30.96
CA ILE A 87 12.24 41.82 30.59
C ILE A 87 12.98 42.26 31.85
N GLU A 88 13.80 41.38 32.43
CA GLU A 88 14.85 41.78 33.36
C GLU A 88 16.22 41.62 32.70
N THR A 89 16.89 42.76 32.57
CA THR A 89 18.30 42.86 32.18
C THR A 89 19.18 42.41 33.33
N ASN A 90 20.07 41.44 33.12
CA ASN A 90 21.32 41.40 33.88
C ASN A 90 22.50 40.83 33.08
N LYS A 91 23.58 41.61 33.10
CA LYS A 91 24.89 41.35 32.51
C LYS A 91 25.69 40.42 33.42
N GLY A 92 26.40 39.46 32.84
CA GLY A 92 27.44 38.71 33.55
C GLY A 92 28.00 37.52 32.77
N PHE A 93 29.02 37.77 31.96
CA PHE A 93 30.04 36.77 31.56
C PHE A 93 31.19 36.84 32.59
N PRO A 94 32.06 35.81 32.79
CA PRO A 94 32.70 35.07 31.69
C PRO A 94 33.12 33.58 31.89
N LYS A 95 33.35 32.91 30.73
CA LYS A 95 34.46 31.99 30.36
C LYS A 95 34.68 30.70 31.19
N ASP A 96 34.91 29.49 30.65
CA ASP A 96 35.64 29.06 29.44
C ASP A 96 35.39 27.56 29.10
N LEU A 97 35.74 27.19 27.85
CA LEU A 97 36.17 25.87 27.30
C LEU A 97 35.16 24.85 26.68
N ASN A 98 35.11 24.87 25.33
CA ASN A 98 35.43 23.81 24.33
C ASN A 98 35.14 22.32 24.66
N MET A 99 34.66 21.43 23.77
CA MET A 99 34.56 21.40 22.31
C MET A 99 33.69 20.20 21.85
N SER A 100 33.07 20.34 20.66
CA SER A 100 32.75 19.33 19.64
C SER A 100 31.52 18.39 19.75
N SER A 101 30.50 18.71 18.92
CA SER A 101 29.82 17.87 17.89
C SER A 101 29.44 16.41 18.23
N ASN A 102 28.21 15.91 18.11
CA ASN A 102 27.22 16.08 17.04
C ASN A 102 25.76 15.81 17.50
N VAL A 103 24.84 16.26 16.65
CA VAL A 103 23.45 16.72 16.89
C VAL A 103 22.38 15.66 17.24
N PRO A 104 21.37 16.04 18.05
CA PRO A 104 20.11 15.31 18.32
C PRO A 104 18.89 15.89 17.56
N LEU A 105 17.79 15.11 17.44
CA LEU A 105 16.49 15.61 16.96
C LEU A 105 15.54 15.87 18.14
N GLY A 106 15.41 17.13 18.51
CA GLY A 106 14.38 17.67 19.40
C GLY A 106 13.61 18.75 18.65
N VAL A 107 12.29 18.72 18.82
CA VAL A 107 11.32 19.67 18.27
C VAL A 107 11.64 21.09 18.75
N LYS A 108 11.98 21.97 17.81
CA LYS A 108 12.08 23.43 18.02
C LYS A 108 11.24 24.16 16.98
N SER A 109 10.16 24.79 17.48
CA SER A 109 9.49 25.91 16.82
C SER A 109 10.19 27.19 17.30
N GLU A 110 11.34 27.50 16.69
CA GLU A 110 12.00 28.80 16.80
C GLU A 110 12.00 29.44 15.41
N CYS A 111 11.27 30.55 15.28
CA CYS A 111 11.44 31.47 14.16
C CYS A 111 12.77 32.20 14.34
N THR A 112 13.84 31.65 13.79
CA THR A 112 15.14 32.34 13.66
C THR A 112 15.72 32.04 12.28
N GLY A 113 15.27 32.81 11.29
CA GLY A 113 15.95 32.94 10.01
C GLY A 113 16.81 34.19 10.04
N ASN A 114 18.12 34.03 9.85
CA ASN A 114 19.04 35.13 9.60
C ASN A 114 18.57 35.93 8.38
N ALA A 115 18.18 37.18 8.62
CA ALA A 115 17.76 38.11 7.59
C ALA A 115 18.99 38.66 6.86
N SER A 116 19.16 38.27 5.59
CA SER A 116 19.43 39.28 4.57
C SER A 116 18.10 40.00 4.31
N GLU A 117 18.07 41.31 4.56
CA GLU A 117 16.89 42.16 4.46
C GLU A 117 16.36 42.20 3.02
N ASP A 118 15.38 41.35 2.76
CA ASP A 118 14.35 41.58 1.75
C ASP A 118 13.02 41.58 2.53
N GLU A 119 12.64 42.75 3.06
CA GLU A 119 11.50 42.95 3.98
C GLU A 119 10.14 42.48 3.40
N GLY A 120 10.10 42.10 2.12
CA GLY A 120 8.90 41.63 1.41
C GLY A 120 8.56 40.13 1.54
N ASN A 121 9.40 39.28 2.16
CA ASN A 121 9.27 37.82 2.01
C ASN A 121 8.87 37.02 3.27
N VAL A 122 8.29 37.68 4.28
CA VAL A 122 7.79 36.99 5.49
C VAL A 122 6.50 36.23 5.17
N TRP A 123 6.47 34.93 5.50
CA TRP A 123 5.29 34.06 5.37
C TRP A 123 4.74 33.68 6.75
N TYR A 124 3.42 33.80 6.90
CA TYR A 124 2.68 33.29 8.05
C TYR A 124 2.08 31.95 7.69
N ARG A 125 2.40 30.91 8.46
CA ARG A 125 1.88 29.56 8.30
C ARG A 125 0.92 29.24 9.42
N PHE A 126 -0.10 28.46 9.12
CA PHE A 126 -1.08 28.03 10.10
C PHE A 126 -1.52 26.59 9.83
N PRO A 127 -1.61 25.77 10.89
CA PRO A 127 -2.03 24.38 10.78
C PRO A 127 -3.52 24.31 10.44
N VAL A 128 -3.87 23.33 9.59
CA VAL A 128 -5.24 23.08 9.15
C VAL A 128 -5.56 21.59 9.19
N GLN A 129 -6.83 21.26 9.38
CA GLN A 129 -7.33 19.90 9.31
C GLN A 129 -8.35 19.79 8.17
N TRP A 130 -7.99 19.05 7.11
CA TRP A 130 -8.87 18.83 5.97
C TRP A 130 -10.10 18.02 6.36
N ILE A 131 -11.28 18.53 5.98
CA ILE A 131 -12.56 17.83 6.18
C ILE A 131 -13.00 17.18 4.88
N VAL A 132 -12.90 17.92 3.76
CA VAL A 132 -13.19 17.42 2.41
C VAL A 132 -12.13 17.95 1.45
N HIS A 133 -11.58 17.07 0.61
CA HIS A 133 -10.80 17.45 -0.57
C HIS A 133 -10.98 16.39 -1.67
N TYR A 134 -10.81 16.77 -2.93
CA TYR A 134 -11.07 15.87 -4.05
C TYR A 134 -9.82 15.23 -4.68
N GLN A 135 -8.64 15.57 -4.18
CA GLN A 135 -7.35 15.13 -4.75
C GLN A 135 -7.14 13.60 -4.68
N ASN A 136 -7.91 12.87 -3.88
CA ASN A 136 -7.85 11.40 -3.84
C ASN A 136 -8.49 10.73 -5.07
N PHE A 137 -9.39 11.43 -5.78
CA PHE A 137 -10.06 10.89 -6.98
C PHE A 137 -9.27 11.21 -8.25
N ASN A 138 -8.92 12.49 -8.41
CA ASN A 138 -8.13 13.03 -9.51
C ASN A 138 -7.57 14.38 -9.06
N ALA A 139 -6.33 14.70 -9.48
CA ALA A 139 -5.66 15.96 -9.19
C ALA A 139 -6.47 17.21 -9.60
N TYR A 140 -7.38 17.09 -10.57
CA TYR A 140 -8.20 18.20 -11.07
C TYR A 140 -9.68 18.12 -10.67
N SER A 141 -10.07 17.16 -9.83
CA SER A 141 -11.47 17.05 -9.38
C SER A 141 -11.89 18.28 -8.58
N CYS A 142 -13.05 18.85 -8.91
CA CYS A 142 -13.65 19.98 -8.21
C CYS A 142 -15.18 19.96 -8.34
N LEU A 143 -15.86 20.65 -7.40
CA LEU A 143 -17.27 21.00 -7.53
C LEU A 143 -17.39 22.23 -8.45
N ASP A 144 -18.01 22.06 -9.61
CA ASP A 144 -18.22 23.11 -10.60
C ASP A 144 -18.96 24.32 -9.99
N PHE A 145 -18.51 25.54 -10.32
CA PHE A 145 -19.15 26.77 -9.88
C PHE A 145 -20.63 26.88 -10.25
N LYS A 146 -21.07 26.23 -11.35
CA LYS A 146 -22.48 26.14 -11.74
C LYS A 146 -23.37 25.61 -10.62
N CYS A 147 -22.85 24.67 -9.83
CA CYS A 147 -23.56 24.10 -8.68
C CYS A 147 -23.75 25.08 -7.52
N THR A 148 -23.15 26.27 -7.60
CA THR A 148 -23.14 27.29 -6.53
C THR A 148 -23.59 28.67 -7.01
N GLU A 149 -24.17 28.78 -8.21
CA GLU A 149 -24.61 30.05 -8.80
C GLU A 149 -25.69 30.78 -7.99
N ASN A 150 -26.52 30.02 -7.28
CA ASN A 150 -27.56 30.53 -6.41
C ASN A 150 -27.06 31.03 -5.05
N LEU A 151 -25.79 30.79 -4.72
CA LEU A 151 -25.19 31.27 -3.48
C LEU A 151 -24.61 32.68 -3.71
N LEU A 152 -25.17 33.66 -3.02
CA LEU A 152 -24.83 35.07 -3.21
C LEU A 152 -24.05 35.61 -2.01
N LEU A 153 -23.11 36.50 -2.30
CA LEU A 153 -22.41 37.33 -1.34
C LEU A 153 -23.33 38.45 -0.81
N PRO A 154 -22.97 39.14 0.29
CA PRO A 154 -23.78 40.24 0.83
C PRO A 154 -24.05 41.38 -0.15
N ASP A 155 -23.19 41.56 -1.15
CA ASP A 155 -23.36 42.56 -2.22
C ASP A 155 -24.24 42.06 -3.39
N GLY A 156 -24.83 40.87 -3.25
CA GLY A 156 -25.67 40.23 -4.27
C GLY A 156 -24.88 39.54 -5.40
N SER A 157 -23.54 39.60 -5.38
CA SER A 157 -22.73 38.92 -6.40
C SER A 157 -22.58 37.42 -6.12
N PRO A 158 -22.41 36.56 -7.14
CA PRO A 158 -22.24 35.12 -6.92
C PRO A 158 -20.99 34.77 -6.09
N VAL A 159 -21.09 33.74 -5.25
CA VAL A 159 -20.01 33.33 -4.32
C VAL A 159 -18.70 32.95 -5.02
N ASN A 160 -18.73 32.49 -6.27
CA ASN A 160 -17.51 32.18 -7.03
C ASN A 160 -16.67 33.43 -7.34
N LYS A 161 -17.27 34.63 -7.34
CA LYS A 161 -16.60 35.93 -7.48
C LYS A 161 -15.97 36.43 -6.18
N ALA A 162 -16.10 35.70 -5.07
CA ALA A 162 -15.47 36.05 -3.81
C ALA A 162 -13.95 36.21 -3.98
N ARG A 163 -13.42 37.28 -3.37
CA ARG A 163 -11.98 37.55 -3.35
C ARG A 163 -11.28 36.58 -2.40
N ASN A 164 -9.96 36.45 -2.57
CA ASN A 164 -9.14 35.72 -1.62
C ASN A 164 -9.27 36.37 -0.22
N TRP A 165 -9.47 35.55 0.81
CA TRP A 165 -9.72 35.93 2.21
C TRP A 165 -11.07 36.60 2.49
N GLN A 166 -12.02 36.54 1.56
CA GLN A 166 -13.35 37.09 1.79
C GLN A 166 -14.13 36.19 2.75
N GLU A 167 -14.65 36.79 3.83
CA GLU A 167 -15.56 36.13 4.77
C GLU A 167 -16.94 35.95 4.12
N LEU A 168 -17.54 34.78 4.36
CA LEU A 168 -18.90 34.47 3.95
C LEU A 168 -19.85 34.57 5.12
N SER A 169 -21.12 34.87 4.85
CA SER A 169 -22.15 34.69 5.87
C SER A 169 -22.27 33.23 6.27
N ASN A 170 -22.69 32.99 7.52
CA ASN A 170 -22.87 31.65 8.08
C ASN A 170 -23.76 30.75 7.21
N ASP A 171 -24.87 31.28 6.68
CA ASP A 171 -25.78 30.52 5.82
C ASP A 171 -25.12 30.10 4.51
N VAL A 172 -24.44 31.02 3.84
CA VAL A 172 -23.76 30.76 2.55
C VAL A 172 -22.59 29.78 2.73
N GLY A 173 -21.77 30.00 3.76
CA GLY A 173 -20.64 29.11 4.09
C GLY A 173 -21.10 27.69 4.40
N ASN A 174 -22.17 27.54 5.20
CA ASN A 174 -22.74 26.24 5.51
C ASN A 174 -23.30 25.53 4.27
N LYS A 175 -24.07 26.23 3.44
CA LYS A 175 -24.62 25.66 2.19
C LYS A 175 -23.51 25.22 1.24
N LEU A 176 -22.45 26.02 1.08
CA LEU A 176 -21.31 25.67 0.24
C LEU A 176 -20.58 24.42 0.76
N CYS A 177 -20.29 24.35 2.07
CA CYS A 177 -19.69 23.16 2.68
C CYS A 177 -20.57 21.91 2.54
N ALA A 178 -21.90 22.05 2.64
CA ALA A 178 -22.84 20.94 2.43
C ALA A 178 -22.80 20.43 0.98
N LEU A 179 -22.78 21.34 -0.01
CA LEU A 179 -22.62 20.95 -1.42
C LEU A 179 -21.29 20.24 -1.68
N LEU A 180 -20.20 20.73 -1.07
CA LEU A 180 -18.88 20.09 -1.17
C LEU A 180 -18.89 18.67 -0.59
N LYS A 181 -19.50 18.47 0.58
CA LYS A 181 -19.68 17.14 1.19
C LYS A 181 -20.52 16.22 0.32
N ASN A 182 -21.65 16.70 -0.20
CA ASN A 182 -22.54 15.91 -1.06
C ASN A 182 -21.82 15.45 -2.34
N HIS A 183 -21.06 16.36 -2.96
CA HIS A 183 -20.27 16.02 -4.14
C HIS A 183 -19.15 15.02 -3.82
N HIS A 184 -18.50 15.14 -2.67
CA HIS A 184 -17.50 14.17 -2.21
C HIS A 184 -18.12 12.77 -2.05
N THR A 185 -19.28 12.67 -1.40
CA THR A 185 -20.02 11.41 -1.26
C THR A 185 -20.41 10.83 -2.63
N HIS A 186 -20.87 11.65 -3.56
CA HIS A 186 -21.17 11.20 -4.92
C HIS A 186 -19.95 10.61 -5.64
N LEU A 187 -18.78 11.23 -5.51
CA LEU A 187 -17.53 10.71 -6.08
C LEU A 187 -17.13 9.37 -5.45
N LEU A 188 -17.28 9.22 -4.13
CA LEU A 188 -17.04 7.94 -3.44
C LEU A 188 -17.97 6.83 -3.97
N THR A 189 -19.27 7.12 -4.10
CA THR A 189 -20.24 6.14 -4.62
C THR A 189 -19.91 5.73 -6.05
N LYS A 190 -19.59 6.69 -6.92
CA LYS A 190 -19.22 6.41 -8.31
C LYS A 190 -17.95 5.56 -8.41
N GLU A 191 -16.96 5.82 -7.56
CA GLU A 191 -15.74 5.00 -7.50
C GLU A 191 -16.06 3.56 -7.08
N GLN A 192 -16.92 3.37 -6.07
CA GLN A 192 -17.38 2.05 -5.64
C GLN A 192 -18.13 1.29 -6.74
N GLU A 193 -19.03 1.97 -7.47
CA GLU A 193 -19.76 1.39 -8.60
C GLU A 193 -18.81 0.99 -9.74
N GLN A 194 -17.85 1.85 -10.08
CA GLN A 194 -16.85 1.53 -11.10
C GLN A 194 -15.95 0.37 -10.69
N GLN A 195 -15.58 0.28 -9.40
CA GLN A 195 -14.85 -0.87 -8.87
C GLN A 195 -15.69 -2.15 -8.94
N ALA A 196 -17.00 -2.07 -8.69
CA ALA A 196 -17.91 -3.20 -8.82
C ALA A 196 -18.05 -3.68 -10.29
N LEU A 197 -18.18 -2.75 -11.24
CA LEU A 197 -18.26 -3.05 -12.68
C LEU A 197 -16.95 -3.57 -13.26
N LYS A 198 -15.81 -3.15 -12.72
CA LYS A 198 -14.48 -3.61 -13.15
C LYS A 198 -14.08 -4.96 -12.58
N LYS A 199 -14.88 -5.61 -11.72
CA LYS A 199 -14.57 -6.96 -11.27
C LYS A 199 -14.68 -7.89 -12.49
N PRO A 200 -13.56 -8.41 -13.02
CA PRO A 200 -13.64 -9.39 -14.08
C PRO A 200 -14.49 -10.56 -13.57
N GLU A 201 -15.36 -11.08 -14.43
CA GLU A 201 -16.17 -12.25 -14.09
C GLU A 201 -15.20 -13.35 -13.60
N SER A 202 -15.46 -13.89 -12.41
CA SER A 202 -14.60 -14.92 -11.84
C SER A 202 -14.55 -16.11 -12.79
N PHE A 203 -13.36 -16.66 -13.01
CA PHE A 203 -13.17 -17.83 -13.86
C PHE A 203 -14.00 -19.03 -13.37
N PHE A 204 -14.20 -19.12 -12.05
CA PHE A 204 -15.14 -20.03 -11.42
C PHE A 204 -16.41 -19.29 -11.01
N LYS A 205 -17.56 -19.75 -11.48
CA LYS A 205 -18.85 -19.19 -11.11
C LYS A 205 -19.26 -19.67 -9.72
N SER A 206 -20.01 -18.85 -8.98
CA SER A 206 -20.43 -19.15 -7.60
C SER A 206 -21.27 -20.43 -7.47
N ASP A 207 -21.89 -20.89 -8.56
CA ASP A 207 -22.69 -22.13 -8.63
C ASP A 207 -21.85 -23.40 -8.88
N GLN A 208 -20.54 -23.29 -9.10
CA GLN A 208 -19.65 -24.42 -9.40
C GLN A 208 -19.18 -25.20 -8.15
N GLY A 209 -19.75 -24.91 -6.98
CA GLY A 209 -19.57 -25.72 -5.77
C GLY A 209 -18.17 -25.67 -5.15
N ILE A 210 -17.37 -24.66 -5.47
CA ILE A 210 -16.08 -24.43 -4.82
C ILE A 210 -16.32 -23.92 -3.40
N SER A 211 -15.86 -24.68 -2.41
CA SER A 211 -15.99 -24.34 -0.99
C SER A 211 -14.86 -24.93 -0.17
N ILE A 212 -14.48 -24.23 0.90
CA ILE A 212 -13.48 -24.67 1.88
C ILE A 212 -13.92 -25.97 2.57
N SER A 213 -15.22 -26.13 2.86
CA SER A 213 -15.74 -27.32 3.57
C SER A 213 -15.64 -28.61 2.76
N LYS A 214 -15.33 -28.52 1.46
CA LYS A 214 -15.22 -29.64 0.54
C LYS A 214 -13.91 -29.61 -0.24
N GLU A 215 -12.81 -29.32 0.45
CA GLU A 215 -11.48 -29.10 -0.15
C GLU A 215 -11.11 -30.11 -1.25
N ARG A 216 -11.31 -31.41 -1.02
CA ARG A 216 -11.01 -32.46 -2.01
C ARG A 216 -11.87 -32.35 -3.29
N GLU A 217 -13.16 -32.07 -3.14
CA GLU A 217 -14.07 -31.88 -4.29
C GLU A 217 -13.74 -30.58 -5.03
N THR A 218 -13.38 -29.53 -4.29
CA THR A 218 -12.90 -28.25 -4.83
C THR A 218 -11.68 -28.46 -5.73
N TRP A 219 -10.64 -29.15 -5.24
CA TRP A 219 -9.44 -29.46 -6.03
C TRP A 219 -9.77 -30.21 -7.31
N GLN A 220 -10.58 -31.26 -7.22
CA GLN A 220 -10.96 -32.05 -8.40
C GLN A 220 -11.73 -31.20 -9.43
N THR A 221 -12.66 -30.37 -8.96
CA THR A 221 -13.47 -29.49 -9.82
C THR A 221 -12.59 -28.47 -10.53
N VAL A 222 -11.71 -27.81 -9.78
CA VAL A 222 -10.76 -26.80 -10.29
C VAL A 222 -9.83 -27.41 -11.34
N ILE A 223 -9.19 -28.54 -11.04
CA ILE A 223 -8.27 -29.22 -11.96
C ILE A 223 -9.01 -29.69 -13.22
N THR A 224 -10.19 -30.28 -13.07
CA THR A 224 -10.99 -30.78 -14.19
C THR A 224 -11.39 -29.62 -15.12
N LYS A 225 -11.84 -28.51 -14.56
CA LYS A 225 -12.23 -27.32 -15.33
C LYS A 225 -11.04 -26.69 -16.06
N ILE A 226 -9.89 -26.51 -15.40
CA ILE A 226 -8.68 -25.97 -16.04
C ILE A 226 -8.20 -26.91 -17.15
N THR A 227 -8.18 -28.22 -16.89
CA THR A 227 -7.79 -29.23 -17.88
C THR A 227 -8.68 -29.17 -19.13
N LYS A 228 -9.98 -29.01 -18.92
CA LYS A 228 -10.98 -28.94 -19.99
C LYS A 228 -10.89 -27.63 -20.78
N ASP A 229 -10.86 -26.50 -20.08
CA ASP A 229 -11.07 -25.17 -20.68
C ASP A 229 -9.76 -24.54 -21.16
N LEU A 230 -8.64 -24.82 -20.49
CA LEU A 230 -7.37 -24.11 -20.72
C LEU A 230 -6.26 -25.03 -21.25
N GLY A 231 -6.12 -26.23 -20.70
CA GLY A 231 -5.12 -27.20 -21.13
C GLY A 231 -4.47 -28.00 -20.00
N LYS A 232 -3.43 -28.76 -20.30
CA LYS A 232 -2.81 -29.72 -19.37
C LYS A 232 -2.33 -29.05 -18.08
N VAL A 233 -2.71 -29.58 -16.92
CA VAL A 233 -2.19 -29.11 -15.61
C VAL A 233 -0.86 -29.80 -15.30
N HIS A 234 0.20 -29.01 -15.07
CA HIS A 234 1.51 -29.52 -14.65
C HIS A 234 1.69 -29.56 -13.15
N LEU A 235 1.17 -28.53 -12.47
CA LEU A 235 1.20 -28.36 -11.02
C LEU A 235 -0.17 -27.91 -10.53
N ALA A 236 -0.66 -28.53 -9.46
CA ALA A 236 -1.67 -27.96 -8.58
C ALA A 236 -1.23 -28.15 -7.13
N CYS A 237 -1.16 -27.07 -6.36
CA CYS A 237 -0.79 -27.13 -4.95
C CYS A 237 -1.43 -26.00 -4.13
N PRO A 238 -1.58 -26.20 -2.81
CA PRO A 238 -1.96 -25.14 -1.89
C PRO A 238 -0.97 -23.98 -1.94
N PHE A 239 -1.50 -22.79 -1.71
CA PHE A 239 -0.72 -21.59 -1.54
C PHE A 239 -0.93 -21.00 -0.14
N GLY A 240 -0.54 -19.74 0.05
CA GLY A 240 -0.66 -19.05 1.33
C GLY A 240 -0.11 -19.87 2.49
N SER A 241 -0.85 -19.98 3.57
CA SER A 241 -0.33 -20.58 4.80
C SER A 241 -0.13 -22.09 4.77
N GLN A 242 -0.97 -22.82 4.03
CA GLN A 242 -0.91 -24.27 3.91
C GLN A 242 0.41 -24.73 3.26
N ARG A 243 0.90 -23.94 2.30
CA ARG A 243 2.20 -24.17 1.63
C ARG A 243 3.38 -24.33 2.59
N TYR A 244 3.35 -23.64 3.73
CA TYR A 244 4.45 -23.62 4.71
C TYR A 244 4.18 -24.48 5.94
N ASN A 245 3.11 -25.29 5.92
CA ASN A 245 2.60 -26.04 7.07
C ASN A 245 2.12 -25.12 8.22
N CYS A 246 1.70 -23.90 7.93
CA CYS A 246 1.37 -22.91 8.97
C CYS A 246 -0.12 -22.56 9.01
N ASN A 247 -1.00 -23.34 8.40
CA ASN A 247 -2.43 -23.07 8.44
C ASN A 247 -3.01 -23.25 9.86
N VAL A 248 -3.94 -22.38 10.20
CA VAL A 248 -4.84 -22.45 11.37
C VAL A 248 -6.26 -22.76 10.89
N PRO A 249 -7.20 -23.19 11.75
CA PRO A 249 -8.56 -23.55 11.34
C PRO A 249 -9.30 -22.47 10.54
N GLU A 250 -8.99 -21.19 10.79
CA GLU A 250 -9.59 -20.03 10.14
C GLU A 250 -8.87 -19.63 8.83
N SER A 251 -7.88 -20.42 8.39
CA SER A 251 -7.14 -20.11 7.16
C SER A 251 -8.01 -20.36 5.93
N ASP A 252 -7.92 -19.43 4.99
CA ASP A 252 -8.44 -19.53 3.64
C ASP A 252 -7.78 -20.68 2.85
N LEU A 253 -8.45 -21.07 1.77
CA LEU A 253 -7.90 -22.00 0.78
C LEU A 253 -7.33 -21.19 -0.38
N ASP A 254 -6.01 -21.05 -0.41
CA ASP A 254 -5.30 -20.49 -1.55
C ASP A 254 -4.88 -21.60 -2.53
N ILE A 255 -5.19 -21.43 -3.81
CA ILE A 255 -4.89 -22.38 -4.89
C ILE A 255 -3.83 -21.79 -5.82
N PHE A 256 -2.79 -22.55 -6.14
CA PHE A 256 -1.82 -22.20 -7.17
C PHE A 256 -1.71 -23.31 -8.22
N ILE A 257 -1.89 -22.93 -9.48
CA ILE A 257 -1.91 -23.89 -10.59
C ILE A 257 -1.01 -23.39 -11.73
N VAL A 258 -0.26 -24.32 -12.31
CA VAL A 258 0.49 -24.10 -13.55
C VAL A 258 -0.09 -25.00 -14.62
N TYR A 259 -0.57 -24.40 -15.71
CA TYR A 259 -1.16 -25.10 -16.84
C TYR A 259 -0.41 -24.82 -18.13
N GLN A 260 -0.41 -25.79 -19.05
CA GLN A 260 0.09 -25.66 -20.40
C GLN A 260 -1.09 -25.48 -21.34
N ALA A 261 -1.21 -24.28 -21.92
CA ALA A 261 -2.16 -24.05 -23.01
C ALA A 261 -1.78 -24.87 -24.25
N LYS A 262 -2.77 -25.15 -25.11
CA LYS A 262 -2.51 -25.77 -26.41
C LYS A 262 -1.51 -24.96 -27.21
N THR A 263 -0.50 -25.62 -27.76
CA THR A 263 0.59 -24.98 -28.51
C THR A 263 0.06 -24.28 -29.76
N THR A 264 -0.99 -24.82 -30.38
CA THR A 264 -1.69 -24.19 -31.49
C THR A 264 -2.34 -22.84 -31.12
N SER A 265 -2.83 -22.68 -29.89
CA SER A 265 -3.36 -21.41 -29.39
C SER A 265 -2.25 -20.40 -29.09
N MET A 266 -1.10 -20.86 -28.59
CA MET A 266 0.08 -20.00 -28.39
C MET A 266 0.63 -19.42 -29.70
N LEU A 267 0.56 -20.19 -30.79
CA LEU A 267 0.97 -19.77 -32.13
C LEU A 267 -0.17 -19.13 -32.94
N GLY A 268 -1.37 -19.04 -32.38
CA GLY A 268 -2.55 -18.46 -33.00
C GLY A 268 -2.60 -16.94 -32.84
N LEU A 269 -3.64 -16.33 -33.43
CA LEU A 269 -3.90 -14.89 -33.31
C LEU A 269 -4.50 -14.50 -31.95
N ASP A 270 -5.09 -15.48 -31.25
CA ASP A 270 -5.72 -15.32 -29.94
C ASP A 270 -4.91 -16.07 -28.87
N PRO A 271 -3.84 -15.45 -28.32
CA PRO A 271 -3.00 -16.12 -27.34
C PRO A 271 -3.76 -16.40 -26.03
N PRO A 272 -3.44 -17.49 -25.33
CA PRO A 272 -4.10 -17.84 -24.08
C PRO A 272 -3.77 -16.84 -22.97
N GLN A 273 -4.67 -16.74 -21.99
CA GLN A 273 -4.48 -15.88 -20.82
C GLN A 273 -3.27 -16.36 -20.00
N GLN A 274 -2.26 -15.50 -19.90
CA GLN A 274 -1.00 -15.80 -19.21
C GLN A 274 -1.15 -15.90 -17.68
N THR A 275 -2.15 -15.25 -17.10
CA THR A 275 -2.42 -15.23 -15.66
C THR A 275 -3.90 -15.04 -15.41
N ILE A 276 -4.48 -15.92 -14.58
CA ILE A 276 -5.89 -15.86 -14.15
C ILE A 276 -5.90 -15.80 -12.62
N LYS A 277 -6.62 -14.83 -12.07
CA LYS A 277 -6.80 -14.63 -10.63
C LYS A 277 -8.24 -14.18 -10.38
N ASN A 278 -8.81 -14.56 -9.25
CA ASN A 278 -10.04 -13.97 -8.76
C ASN A 278 -9.81 -12.68 -7.98
N SER A 279 -10.92 -12.02 -7.66
CA SER A 279 -10.96 -10.90 -6.73
C SER A 279 -10.76 -11.39 -5.28
N HIS A 280 -10.13 -10.57 -4.45
CA HIS A 280 -9.80 -10.83 -3.02
C HIS A 280 -11.00 -10.99 -2.06
N HIS A 281 -12.16 -11.40 -2.56
CA HIS A 281 -13.41 -11.48 -1.80
C HIS A 281 -14.10 -12.84 -1.93
N GLU A 282 -13.46 -13.81 -2.56
CA GLU A 282 -13.98 -15.17 -2.68
C GLU A 282 -13.44 -16.04 -1.53
N GLU A 283 -14.16 -17.10 -1.17
CA GLU A 283 -13.73 -18.03 -0.11
C GLU A 283 -12.45 -18.81 -0.49
N VAL A 284 -12.16 -18.91 -1.78
CA VAL A 284 -11.02 -19.65 -2.33
C VAL A 284 -10.27 -18.73 -3.27
N ASP A 285 -9.12 -18.23 -2.85
CA ASP A 285 -8.24 -17.41 -3.69
C ASP A 285 -7.47 -18.32 -4.65
N TYR A 286 -7.44 -18.01 -5.95
CA TYR A 286 -6.66 -18.79 -6.92
C TYR A 286 -5.74 -17.95 -7.79
N SER A 287 -4.59 -18.53 -8.13
CA SER A 287 -3.64 -18.00 -9.09
C SER A 287 -3.27 -19.10 -10.08
N VAL A 288 -3.71 -18.94 -11.31
CA VAL A 288 -3.45 -19.89 -12.41
C VAL A 288 -2.50 -19.22 -13.39
N LEU A 289 -1.35 -19.85 -13.65
CA LEU A 289 -0.33 -19.35 -14.57
C LEU A 289 -0.19 -20.27 -15.78
N GLU A 290 -0.12 -19.67 -16.95
CA GLU A 290 0.31 -20.38 -18.15
C GLU A 290 1.80 -20.75 -18.02
N LEU A 291 2.18 -21.91 -18.55
CA LEU A 291 3.51 -22.51 -18.40
C LEU A 291 4.65 -21.57 -18.78
N GLN A 292 4.53 -20.84 -19.89
CA GLN A 292 5.52 -19.85 -20.31
C GLN A 292 5.63 -18.73 -19.29
N ARG A 293 4.49 -18.19 -18.84
CA ARG A 293 4.48 -17.13 -17.82
C ARG A 293 5.12 -17.57 -16.52
N TYR A 294 4.85 -18.80 -16.09
CA TYR A 294 5.49 -19.39 -14.93
C TYR A 294 7.02 -19.44 -15.11
N CYS A 295 7.52 -19.98 -16.23
CA CYS A 295 8.96 -20.03 -16.54
C CYS A 295 9.62 -18.63 -16.57
N GLU A 296 8.95 -17.62 -17.13
CA GLU A 296 9.44 -16.23 -17.12
C GLU A 296 9.61 -15.69 -15.70
N LEU A 297 8.63 -15.92 -14.83
CA LEU A 297 8.66 -15.48 -13.44
C LEU A 297 9.72 -16.26 -12.64
N LEU A 298 9.83 -17.56 -12.90
CA LEU A 298 10.80 -18.45 -12.30
C LEU A 298 12.24 -18.02 -12.58
N VAL A 299 12.60 -17.77 -13.85
CA VAL A 299 13.94 -17.28 -14.24
C VAL A 299 14.23 -15.91 -13.64
N LYS A 300 13.20 -15.08 -13.45
CA LYS A 300 13.34 -13.79 -12.78
C LYS A 300 13.52 -13.94 -11.27
N GLY A 301 13.39 -15.11 -10.67
CA GLY A 301 13.49 -15.31 -9.22
C GLY A 301 12.23 -14.89 -8.44
N ASP A 302 11.05 -14.98 -9.04
CA ASP A 302 9.79 -14.75 -8.31
C ASP A 302 9.60 -15.80 -7.19
N ALA A 303 9.50 -15.35 -5.94
CA ALA A 303 9.43 -16.22 -4.77
C ALA A 303 8.30 -17.25 -4.85
N LYS A 304 7.12 -16.84 -5.35
CA LYS A 304 5.95 -17.72 -5.44
C LYS A 304 6.21 -18.87 -6.40
N CYS A 305 6.94 -18.62 -7.49
CA CYS A 305 7.29 -19.62 -8.48
C CYS A 305 8.46 -20.49 -7.99
N VAL A 306 9.55 -19.89 -7.51
CA VAL A 306 10.74 -20.62 -7.03
C VAL A 306 10.36 -21.62 -5.94
N GLU A 307 9.58 -21.20 -4.94
CA GLU A 307 9.19 -22.05 -3.80
C GLU A 307 8.42 -23.30 -4.22
N THR A 308 7.62 -23.23 -5.30
CA THR A 308 6.85 -24.41 -5.75
C THR A 308 7.73 -25.57 -6.21
N LEU A 309 8.95 -25.30 -6.67
CA LEU A 309 9.87 -26.35 -7.09
C LEU A 309 10.41 -27.17 -5.90
N PHE A 310 10.42 -26.59 -4.70
CA PHE A 310 10.89 -27.22 -3.46
C PHE A 310 9.76 -27.94 -2.70
N LEU A 311 8.57 -28.03 -3.29
CA LEU A 311 7.43 -28.77 -2.74
C LEU A 311 7.29 -30.17 -3.33
N SER A 312 8.09 -30.56 -4.33
CA SER A 312 7.91 -31.81 -5.09
C SER A 312 7.90 -33.08 -4.24
N GLU A 313 8.54 -33.05 -3.07
CA GLU A 313 8.66 -34.17 -2.13
C GLU A 313 7.70 -34.05 -0.93
N THR A 314 6.79 -33.08 -0.97
CA THR A 314 5.87 -32.79 0.14
C THR A 314 4.49 -33.38 -0.13
N PRO A 315 3.74 -33.80 0.92
CA PRO A 315 2.42 -34.40 0.76
C PRO A 315 1.34 -33.40 0.32
N ILE A 316 1.64 -32.10 0.29
CA ILE A 316 0.67 -31.06 -0.07
C ILE A 316 0.50 -30.87 -1.57
N ILE A 317 1.34 -31.47 -2.42
CA ILE A 317 1.16 -31.40 -3.87
C ILE A 317 -0.07 -32.22 -4.26
N VAL A 318 -1.08 -31.53 -4.82
CA VAL A 318 -2.31 -32.17 -5.30
C VAL A 318 -2.10 -32.80 -6.66
N THR A 319 -1.33 -32.14 -7.53
CA THR A 319 -0.97 -32.67 -8.84
C THR A 319 0.45 -32.23 -9.21
N GLY A 320 1.27 -33.18 -9.65
CA GLY A 320 2.60 -32.95 -10.18
C GLY A 320 2.87 -33.92 -11.33
N SER A 321 2.89 -33.39 -12.56
CA SER A 321 3.18 -34.16 -13.79
C SER A 321 4.62 -34.70 -13.82
N SER A 322 4.92 -35.64 -14.73
CA SER A 322 6.30 -36.10 -14.93
C SER A 322 7.22 -34.97 -15.39
N GLU A 323 6.75 -34.11 -16.31
CA GLU A 323 7.51 -32.96 -16.79
C GLU A 323 7.76 -31.95 -15.67
N TRP A 324 6.81 -31.80 -14.73
CA TRP A 324 7.02 -30.96 -13.55
C TRP A 324 8.18 -31.47 -12.67
N ARG A 325 8.32 -32.79 -12.50
CA ARG A 325 9.44 -33.37 -11.73
C ARG A 325 10.78 -33.12 -12.41
N GLU A 326 10.81 -33.15 -13.74
CA GLU A 326 12.00 -32.77 -14.51
C GLU A 326 12.36 -31.31 -14.25
N LEU A 327 11.39 -30.40 -14.27
CA LEU A 327 11.63 -28.98 -13.93
C LEU A 327 12.13 -28.80 -12.50
N CYS A 328 11.57 -29.54 -11.53
CA CYS A 328 12.03 -29.53 -10.13
C CYS A 328 13.50 -29.98 -9.98
N SER A 329 14.05 -30.77 -10.90
CA SER A 329 15.47 -31.13 -10.88
C SER A 329 16.40 -29.93 -11.11
N LEU A 330 15.89 -28.85 -11.71
CA LEU A 330 16.63 -27.62 -12.00
C LEU A 330 16.60 -26.60 -10.87
N ARG A 331 15.88 -26.88 -9.77
CA ARG A 331 15.56 -25.91 -8.70
C ARG A 331 16.78 -25.21 -8.09
N ASN A 332 17.88 -25.93 -7.88
CA ASN A 332 19.09 -25.36 -7.27
C ASN A 332 19.83 -24.39 -8.21
N LEU A 333 19.62 -24.46 -9.52
CA LEU A 333 20.20 -23.52 -10.48
C LEU A 333 19.51 -22.13 -10.42
N LEU A 334 18.34 -22.05 -9.78
CA LEU A 334 17.57 -20.81 -9.64
C LEU A 334 17.85 -20.08 -8.33
N LEU A 335 18.54 -20.74 -7.39
CA LEU A 335 18.98 -20.17 -6.12
C LEU A 335 20.24 -19.32 -6.37
N THR A 336 20.02 -18.12 -6.88
CA THR A 336 21.06 -17.18 -7.29
C THR A 336 21.05 -15.91 -6.44
N ARG A 337 22.09 -15.10 -6.53
CA ARG A 337 22.15 -13.78 -5.90
C ARG A 337 20.97 -12.89 -6.33
N GLN A 338 20.62 -12.93 -7.62
CA GLN A 338 19.43 -12.23 -8.14
C GLN A 338 18.12 -12.70 -7.47
N CYS A 339 17.98 -14.01 -7.22
CA CYS A 339 16.83 -14.55 -6.51
C CYS A 339 16.79 -14.05 -5.07
N LEU A 340 17.92 -14.11 -4.36
CA LEU A 340 18.05 -13.59 -3.00
C LEU A 340 17.69 -12.10 -2.91
N GLU A 341 18.19 -11.27 -3.84
CA GLU A 341 17.89 -9.84 -3.88
C GLU A 341 16.39 -9.54 -3.99
N LYS A 342 15.64 -10.38 -4.71
CA LYS A 342 14.18 -10.25 -4.76
C LYS A 342 13.51 -10.53 -3.44
N TYR A 343 13.91 -11.60 -2.75
CA TYR A 343 13.45 -11.87 -1.39
C TYR A 343 13.76 -10.68 -0.47
N MET A 344 15.00 -10.17 -0.53
CA MET A 344 15.41 -9.02 0.29
C MET A 344 14.63 -7.74 -0.04
N LYS A 345 14.25 -7.53 -1.31
CA LYS A 345 13.42 -6.39 -1.71
C LYS A 345 11.99 -6.50 -1.16
N GLU A 346 11.40 -7.70 -1.15
CA GLU A 346 10.09 -7.92 -0.55
C GLU A 346 10.12 -7.74 0.97
N ILE A 347 11.12 -8.33 1.63
CA ILE A 347 11.35 -8.21 3.08
C ILE A 347 11.50 -6.74 3.50
N ASN A 348 12.33 -5.97 2.80
CA ASN A 348 12.60 -4.55 3.11
C ASN A 348 11.59 -3.57 2.49
N GLY A 349 10.58 -4.08 1.78
CA GLY A 349 9.64 -3.30 0.99
C GLY A 349 8.56 -2.60 1.81
N THR A 350 7.68 -1.86 1.11
CA THR A 350 6.50 -1.19 1.69
C THR A 350 5.43 -2.16 2.18
N THR A 351 5.55 -3.44 1.84
CA THR A 351 4.70 -4.54 2.30
C THR A 351 5.47 -5.48 3.23
N GLY A 352 6.61 -5.04 3.77
CA GLY A 352 7.46 -5.80 4.69
C GLY A 352 7.89 -4.94 5.88
N LEU A 353 9.19 -4.91 6.20
CA LEU A 353 9.74 -4.23 7.40
C LEU A 353 9.45 -2.73 7.47
N LYS A 354 9.23 -2.03 6.35
CA LYS A 354 8.85 -0.60 6.39
C LYS A 354 7.49 -0.36 7.05
N GLN A 355 6.59 -1.34 7.07
CA GLN A 355 5.31 -1.22 7.79
C GLN A 355 5.53 -1.29 9.31
N PHE A 356 6.45 -2.14 9.76
CA PHE A 356 6.83 -2.23 11.18
C PHE A 356 7.47 -0.93 11.66
N GLN A 357 8.39 -0.36 10.88
CA GLN A 357 9.01 0.94 11.17
C GLN A 357 7.96 2.05 11.32
N ARG A 358 7.09 2.21 10.30
CA ARG A 358 6.01 3.21 10.35
C ARG A 358 5.08 3.02 11.54
N TRP A 359 4.74 1.77 11.87
CA TRP A 359 3.90 1.48 13.02
C TRP A 359 4.61 1.85 14.33
N ARG A 360 5.90 1.56 14.45
CA ARG A 360 6.72 1.89 15.62
C ARG A 360 6.89 3.40 15.79
N ASP A 361 7.05 4.16 14.70
CA ASP A 361 7.12 5.63 14.75
C ASP A 361 5.86 6.24 15.38
N VAL A 362 4.70 5.64 15.11
CA VAL A 362 3.40 6.08 15.66
C VAL A 362 3.15 5.51 17.07
N ASN A 363 3.75 4.36 17.40
CA ASN A 363 3.52 3.62 18.66
C ASN A 363 4.84 3.29 19.37
N PRO A 364 5.62 4.30 19.83
CA PRO A 364 7.00 4.11 20.27
C PRO A 364 7.16 3.18 21.48
N ASN A 365 6.17 3.16 22.38
CA ASN A 365 6.20 2.41 23.64
C ASN A 365 5.33 1.14 23.62
N THR A 366 4.72 0.80 22.48
CA THR A 366 3.82 -0.35 22.38
C THR A 366 4.58 -1.57 21.88
N GLU A 367 4.64 -2.62 22.69
CA GLU A 367 5.28 -3.89 22.32
C GLU A 367 4.33 -4.91 21.68
N GLU A 368 3.03 -4.78 21.93
CA GLU A 368 2.02 -5.70 21.40
C GLU A 368 1.75 -5.43 19.91
N LEU A 369 1.89 -6.47 19.09
CA LEU A 369 1.61 -6.40 17.66
C LEU A 369 0.12 -6.60 17.40
N THR A 370 -0.46 -5.75 16.55
CA THR A 370 -1.82 -5.99 16.05
C THR A 370 -1.88 -7.29 15.26
N SER A 371 -3.05 -7.94 15.18
CA SER A 371 -3.25 -9.17 14.38
C SER A 371 -2.81 -9.03 12.92
N LYS A 372 -3.03 -7.85 12.33
CA LYS A 372 -2.56 -7.51 10.98
C LYS A 372 -1.03 -7.51 10.88
N LEU A 373 -0.34 -6.94 11.88
CA LEU A 373 1.12 -6.95 11.94
C LEU A 373 1.69 -8.33 12.26
N ALA A 374 1.02 -9.11 13.11
CA ALA A 374 1.40 -10.50 13.37
C ALA A 374 1.34 -11.35 12.07
N LYS A 375 0.24 -11.23 11.29
CA LYS A 375 0.13 -11.88 9.97
C LYS A 375 1.25 -11.42 9.02
N LEU A 376 1.55 -10.12 9.01
CA LEU A 376 2.65 -9.58 8.19
C LEU A 376 4.02 -10.09 8.67
N GLY A 377 4.25 -10.16 9.98
CA GLY A 377 5.49 -10.62 10.58
C GLY A 377 5.77 -12.07 10.23
N TYR A 378 4.73 -12.91 10.25
CA TYR A 378 4.80 -14.28 9.76
C TYR A 378 5.28 -14.35 8.29
N ILE A 379 4.73 -13.51 7.41
CA ILE A 379 5.14 -13.46 5.99
C ILE A 379 6.60 -13.01 5.87
N VAL A 380 7.01 -11.97 6.58
CA VAL A 380 8.40 -11.48 6.57
C VAL A 380 9.36 -12.56 7.09
N LEU A 381 9.02 -13.21 8.19
CA LEU A 381 9.86 -14.22 8.82
C LEU A 381 10.02 -15.45 7.93
N ARG A 382 8.96 -15.91 7.23
CA ARG A 382 9.08 -17.04 6.29
C ARG A 382 10.04 -16.70 5.14
N LEU A 383 9.99 -15.45 4.65
CA LEU A 383 10.85 -14.99 3.54
C LEU A 383 12.30 -14.94 4.01
N LEU A 384 12.54 -14.48 5.24
CA LEU A 384 13.86 -14.50 5.87
C LEU A 384 14.40 -15.92 6.06
N GLN A 385 13.57 -16.87 6.53
CA GLN A 385 13.97 -18.27 6.65
C GLN A 385 14.33 -18.87 5.27
N ASN A 386 13.53 -18.61 4.24
CA ASN A 386 13.81 -19.10 2.88
C ASN A 386 15.07 -18.45 2.28
N ALA A 387 15.28 -17.15 2.51
CA ALA A 387 16.48 -16.43 2.10
C ALA A 387 17.73 -16.94 2.83
N ARG A 388 17.63 -17.24 4.12
CA ARG A 388 18.69 -17.87 4.91
C ARG A 388 19.06 -19.23 4.35
N ASP A 389 18.07 -20.11 4.14
CA ASP A 389 18.30 -21.46 3.62
C ASP A 389 18.99 -21.40 2.26
N MET A 390 18.52 -20.50 1.39
CA MET A 390 19.13 -20.23 0.08
C MET A 390 20.60 -19.85 0.23
N ALA A 391 20.90 -18.82 1.03
CA ALA A 391 22.26 -18.33 1.21
C ALA A 391 23.19 -19.37 1.85
N LYS A 392 22.70 -20.10 2.87
CA LYS A 392 23.51 -20.97 3.73
C LYS A 392 23.77 -22.35 3.11
N SER A 393 22.78 -22.95 2.46
CA SER A 393 22.85 -24.35 1.99
C SER A 393 22.59 -24.51 0.50
N ASN A 394 22.32 -23.42 -0.23
CA ASN A 394 21.87 -23.50 -1.62
C ASN A 394 20.69 -24.46 -1.79
N GLU A 395 19.78 -24.45 -0.81
CA GLU A 395 18.56 -25.26 -0.73
C GLU A 395 17.46 -24.40 -0.10
N MET A 396 16.19 -24.80 -0.23
CA MET A 396 15.07 -24.11 0.41
C MET A 396 14.10 -25.12 1.02
N VAL A 397 13.76 -24.93 2.30
CA VAL A 397 12.74 -25.74 2.96
C VAL A 397 11.45 -24.94 3.05
N VAL A 398 10.56 -25.14 2.08
CA VAL A 398 9.31 -24.36 2.02
C VAL A 398 8.28 -24.91 3.00
N PHE A 399 8.04 -26.23 2.98
CA PHE A 399 7.12 -26.89 3.90
C PHE A 399 7.87 -27.28 5.19
N ARG A 400 7.60 -26.56 6.28
CA ARG A 400 8.33 -26.75 7.55
C ARG A 400 7.74 -27.95 8.33
N LYS A 401 8.61 -28.83 8.83
CA LYS A 401 8.18 -30.01 9.62
C LYS A 401 7.51 -29.58 10.93
N GLU A 402 6.56 -30.39 11.40
CA GLU A 402 5.79 -30.11 12.62
C GLU A 402 6.67 -29.79 13.83
N SER A 403 7.76 -30.54 14.00
CA SER A 403 8.67 -30.43 15.14
C SER A 403 9.87 -29.50 14.88
N SER A 404 9.83 -28.65 13.85
CA SER A 404 10.96 -27.77 13.52
C SER A 404 10.87 -26.45 14.28
N LEU A 405 12.00 -25.99 14.81
CA LEU A 405 12.10 -24.70 15.51
C LEU A 405 11.67 -23.55 14.58
N GLU A 406 12.00 -23.61 13.30
CA GLU A 406 11.57 -22.63 12.31
C GLU A 406 10.04 -22.55 12.19
N LYS A 407 9.34 -23.69 12.22
CA LYS A 407 7.88 -23.72 12.21
C LYS A 407 7.32 -23.09 13.48
N ASP A 408 7.87 -23.46 14.64
CA ASP A 408 7.44 -22.94 15.93
C ASP A 408 7.63 -21.42 15.98
N GLU A 409 8.77 -20.89 15.51
CA GLU A 409 8.99 -19.44 15.38
C GLU A 409 7.94 -18.78 14.48
N LEU A 410 7.65 -19.34 13.30
CA LEU A 410 6.61 -18.82 12.39
C LEU A 410 5.23 -18.78 13.04
N MET A 411 4.85 -19.86 13.74
CA MET A 411 3.55 -19.97 14.38
C MET A 411 3.42 -19.06 15.60
N THR A 412 4.50 -18.87 16.34
CA THR A 412 4.56 -17.95 17.49
C THR A 412 4.33 -16.50 17.03
N VAL A 413 4.99 -16.07 15.94
CA VAL A 413 4.71 -14.76 15.34
C VAL A 413 3.27 -14.67 14.84
N ARG A 414 2.79 -15.70 14.13
CA ARG A 414 1.45 -15.71 13.54
C ARG A 414 0.34 -15.58 14.59
N ARG A 415 0.51 -16.21 15.75
CA ARG A 415 -0.43 -16.15 16.88
C ARG A 415 -0.42 -14.80 17.61
N GLY A 416 0.59 -13.96 17.35
CA GLY A 416 0.77 -12.68 18.03
C GLY A 416 1.54 -12.79 19.35
N ASP A 417 2.19 -13.93 19.60
CA ASP A 417 2.90 -14.18 20.86
C ASP A 417 4.26 -13.46 20.93
N PHE A 418 4.74 -12.91 19.81
CA PHE A 418 5.95 -12.08 19.78
C PHE A 418 5.62 -10.63 20.14
N THR A 419 6.42 -10.07 21.04
CA THR A 419 6.58 -8.62 21.13
C THR A 419 7.30 -8.10 19.89
N TYR A 420 7.09 -6.83 19.55
CA TYR A 420 7.84 -6.17 18.48
C TYR A 420 9.35 -6.30 18.67
N SER A 421 9.87 -6.06 19.90
CA SER A 421 11.31 -6.17 20.16
C SER A 421 11.82 -7.58 19.90
N LYS A 422 11.06 -8.61 20.31
CA LYS A 422 11.44 -10.00 20.05
C LYS A 422 11.40 -10.34 18.57
N PHE A 423 10.39 -9.85 17.85
CA PHE A 423 10.31 -10.00 16.40
C PHE A 423 11.51 -9.38 15.68
N MET A 424 11.88 -8.15 16.05
CA MET A 424 13.03 -7.47 15.45
C MET A 424 14.37 -8.16 15.78
N GLU A 425 14.55 -8.68 17.00
CA GLU A 425 15.72 -9.50 17.36
C GLU A 425 15.86 -10.72 16.44
N VAL A 426 14.75 -11.42 16.17
CA VAL A 426 14.74 -12.58 15.27
C VAL A 426 15.01 -12.15 13.82
N VAL A 427 14.43 -11.05 13.36
CA VAL A 427 14.72 -10.46 12.04
C VAL A 427 16.20 -10.17 11.89
N ASP A 428 16.80 -9.47 12.85
CA ASP A 428 18.22 -9.10 12.81
C ASP A 428 19.13 -10.32 12.78
N ARG A 429 18.79 -11.37 13.56
CA ARG A 429 19.50 -12.65 13.53
C ARG A 429 19.49 -13.26 12.13
N TYR A 430 18.33 -13.38 11.48
CA TYR A 430 18.23 -13.93 10.12
C TYR A 430 18.96 -13.07 9.09
N LEU A 431 18.89 -11.73 9.18
CA LEU A 431 19.61 -10.83 8.30
C LEU A 431 21.13 -11.01 8.41
N GLN A 432 21.66 -11.14 9.63
CA GLN A 432 23.08 -11.40 9.86
C GLN A 432 23.52 -12.77 9.30
N GLU A 433 22.68 -13.80 9.45
CA GLU A 433 22.96 -15.12 8.86
C GLU A 433 22.97 -15.06 7.33
N ILE A 434 22.02 -14.38 6.70
CA ILE A 434 21.99 -14.17 5.24
C ILE A 434 23.25 -13.43 4.77
N GLU A 435 23.59 -12.32 5.43
CA GLU A 435 24.73 -11.49 5.07
C GLU A 435 26.06 -12.27 5.12
N ARG A 436 26.21 -13.16 6.11
CA ARG A 436 27.40 -14.02 6.24
C ARG A 436 27.59 -14.98 5.07
N HIS A 437 26.51 -15.41 4.42
CA HIS A 437 26.53 -16.50 3.45
C HIS A 437 26.18 -16.08 2.02
N LYS A 438 25.59 -14.90 1.79
CA LYS A 438 25.10 -14.46 0.46
C LYS A 438 26.17 -14.46 -0.64
N GLU A 439 27.43 -14.27 -0.29
CA GLU A 439 28.54 -14.25 -1.25
C GLU A 439 28.82 -15.63 -1.86
N GLN A 440 28.31 -16.70 -1.25
CA GLN A 440 28.45 -18.08 -1.75
C GLN A 440 27.50 -18.38 -2.92
N LEU A 441 26.48 -17.55 -3.15
CA LEU A 441 25.53 -17.72 -4.24
C LEU A 441 26.13 -17.31 -5.58
N ILE A 442 25.82 -18.08 -6.61
CA ILE A 442 26.17 -17.74 -7.99
C ILE A 442 25.41 -16.49 -8.46
N GLU A 443 26.03 -15.73 -9.35
CA GLU A 443 25.55 -14.40 -9.72
C GLU A 443 24.38 -14.41 -10.70
N GLY A 444 24.30 -15.42 -11.59
CA GLY A 444 23.38 -15.39 -12.73
C GLY A 444 22.59 -16.68 -12.97
N THR A 445 21.46 -16.54 -13.64
CA THR A 445 20.52 -17.62 -13.99
C THR A 445 20.68 -18.12 -15.43
N GLN A 446 21.79 -17.80 -16.12
CA GLN A 446 21.90 -18.03 -17.56
C GLN A 446 21.81 -19.52 -17.92
N GLU A 447 22.49 -20.40 -17.18
CA GLU A 447 22.37 -21.85 -17.37
C GLU A 447 20.95 -22.34 -17.08
N ALA A 448 20.35 -21.90 -15.97
CA ALA A 448 18.98 -22.24 -15.60
C ALA A 448 17.99 -21.82 -16.70
N LYS A 449 18.17 -20.61 -17.26
CA LYS A 449 17.34 -20.06 -18.32
C LYS A 449 17.38 -20.94 -19.57
N TYR A 450 18.55 -21.38 -20.01
CA TYR A 450 18.66 -22.27 -21.17
C TYR A 450 17.96 -23.61 -20.91
N LYS A 451 18.24 -24.26 -19.76
CA LYS A 451 17.61 -25.56 -19.42
C LYS A 451 16.09 -25.47 -19.28
N ILE A 452 15.58 -24.39 -18.68
CA ILE A 452 14.14 -24.15 -18.56
C ILE A 452 13.50 -23.87 -19.92
N GLN A 453 14.20 -23.14 -20.80
CA GLN A 453 13.73 -22.88 -22.14
C GLN A 453 13.66 -24.18 -22.97
N ASP A 454 14.68 -25.02 -22.91
CA ASP A 454 14.70 -26.32 -23.59
C ASP A 454 13.57 -27.22 -23.08
N TRP A 455 13.38 -27.28 -21.75
CA TRP A 455 12.27 -28.00 -21.13
C TRP A 455 10.90 -27.49 -21.59
N LEU A 456 10.72 -26.16 -21.66
CA LEU A 456 9.47 -25.54 -22.12
C LEU A 456 9.21 -25.89 -23.60
N ILE A 457 10.24 -25.84 -24.45
CA ILE A 457 10.14 -26.20 -25.87
C ILE A 457 9.73 -27.66 -26.02
N GLU A 458 10.34 -28.58 -25.25
CA GLU A 458 9.99 -30.01 -25.30
C GLU A 458 8.53 -30.23 -24.90
N CYS A 459 8.05 -29.55 -23.85
CA CYS A 459 6.63 -29.61 -23.46
C CYS A 459 5.70 -29.21 -24.62
N ARG A 460 6.05 -28.16 -25.39
CA ARG A 460 5.26 -27.72 -26.55
C ARG A 460 5.34 -28.68 -27.73
N ILE A 461 6.52 -29.24 -28.01
CA ILE A 461 6.69 -30.25 -29.06
C ILE A 461 5.86 -31.49 -28.76
N GLN A 462 5.87 -31.96 -27.51
CA GLN A 462 5.06 -33.11 -27.10
C GLN A 462 3.56 -32.84 -27.23
N ASP A 463 3.09 -31.65 -26.84
CA ASP A 463 1.68 -31.28 -27.05
C ASP A 463 1.29 -31.24 -28.53
N LEU A 464 2.13 -30.71 -29.43
CA LEU A 464 1.88 -30.76 -30.87
C LEU A 464 1.82 -32.18 -31.43
N LYS A 465 2.65 -33.10 -30.92
CA LYS A 465 2.65 -34.51 -31.32
C LYS A 465 1.36 -35.21 -30.88
N LEU A 466 0.88 -34.92 -29.67
CA LEU A 466 -0.34 -35.51 -29.12
C LEU A 466 -1.62 -34.89 -29.67
N ASN A 467 -1.57 -33.61 -30.03
CA ASN A 467 -2.70 -32.83 -30.54
C ASN A 467 -2.35 -32.19 -31.91
N PRO A 468 -2.08 -32.99 -32.96
CA PRO A 468 -1.77 -32.43 -34.27
C PRO A 468 -2.97 -31.63 -34.79
N LYS A 469 -2.71 -30.52 -35.50
CA LYS A 469 -3.77 -29.80 -36.22
C LYS A 469 -4.52 -30.80 -37.10
N ALA A 470 -5.85 -30.84 -36.97
CA ALA A 470 -6.66 -31.62 -37.89
C ALA A 470 -6.36 -31.12 -39.31
N PRO A 471 -5.99 -31.99 -40.26
CA PRO A 471 -5.81 -31.57 -41.64
C PRO A 471 -7.17 -31.11 -42.19
N GLY A 472 -7.38 -29.79 -42.28
CA GLY A 472 -8.58 -29.20 -42.87
C GLY A 472 -9.38 -28.18 -42.05
N SER A 473 -8.87 -27.65 -40.92
CA SER A 473 -9.47 -26.48 -40.25
C SER A 473 -8.73 -25.18 -40.56
#